data_AF-A0A4Y8LMG2-F1
#
_entry.id   AF-A0A4Y8LMG2-F1
#
_cell.length_a   1.000
_cell.length_b   1.000
_cell.length_c   1.000
_cell.angle_alpha   90.00
_cell.angle_beta   90.00
_cell.angle_gamma   90.00
#
_symmetry.space_group_name_H-M   'P 1'
#
loop_
_entity.id
_entity.type
_entity.pdbx_description
1 polymer ?
#
loop_
_entity_poly.entity_id
_entity_poly.type
_entity_poly.pdbx_seq_one_letter_code
_entity_poly.pdbx_strand_id
1 'polypeptide(L)'
;MKKNWISSILVSIALIVLTVWGGLMLREEIQQNVREEPSYLISNQLDSSQRNFIEQLSLNREEALFEAQQKVIQIETPIGSIGSGFIYNTEGAVVTNAHVVANASEVTVITADSARYTGIVIGISETEDIAVIQVDELQGKEPLELELNREAQVLDQVLALGSPLGFQNTVTAGEINGINRSFTIEPFIYENIDQFTAAISPGNSGGPLLNSDTMKVIGINSAEEPEQNLGYSIPITDVKDQIDEWIASPMQELPSFENYADQPQDAVVPTLEEQALYIAQYYLSSIEFGDYVTAYSLLGADYQNETSFNTFKDEFRNLLSISLKSSEGIAISGEVEVRATVEKEEIVSGKSEKKLYSYRFLITDENGQMKIKRLEYQEAE
;
A
#
# COMPACT_ATOMS: atom_id res chain seq x y z
N MET A 1 -9.71 6.68 72.01
CA MET A 1 -9.23 5.73 70.98
C MET A 1 -8.05 4.95 71.54
N LYS A 2 -8.09 3.61 71.45
CA LYS A 2 -7.13 2.73 72.13
C LYS A 2 -5.72 2.95 71.56
N LYS A 3 -4.75 3.20 72.46
CA LYS A 3 -3.33 3.51 72.17
C LYS A 3 -2.67 2.54 71.16
N ASN A 4 -3.21 1.34 71.05
CA ASN A 4 -2.73 0.25 70.19
C ASN A 4 -3.05 0.44 68.69
N TRP A 5 -4.00 1.31 68.32
CA TRP A 5 -4.30 1.62 66.91
C TRP A 5 -3.31 2.62 66.31
N ILE A 6 -2.79 3.53 67.14
CA ILE A 6 -1.80 4.51 66.69
C ILE A 6 -0.49 3.80 66.35
N SER A 7 -0.10 2.79 67.16
CA SER A 7 1.08 1.97 66.87
C SER A 7 0.93 1.16 65.58
N SER A 8 -0.25 0.58 65.29
CA SER A 8 -0.43 -0.17 64.04
C SER A 8 -0.41 0.74 62.80
N ILE A 9 -1.01 1.93 62.89
CA ILE A 9 -0.99 2.92 61.80
C ILE A 9 0.44 3.41 61.53
N LEU A 10 1.21 3.71 62.59
CA LEU A 10 2.60 4.13 62.44
C LEU A 10 3.49 3.04 61.83
N VAL A 11 3.26 1.77 62.19
CA VAL A 11 3.99 0.63 61.61
C VAL A 11 3.63 0.45 60.13
N SER A 12 2.36 0.58 59.76
CA SER A 12 1.93 0.48 58.35
C SER A 12 2.50 1.63 57.50
N ILE A 13 2.51 2.85 58.03
CA ILE A 13 3.11 4.01 57.33
C ILE A 13 4.61 3.79 57.15
N ALA A 14 5.31 3.29 58.19
CA ALA A 14 6.74 3.00 58.09
C ALA A 14 7.04 1.91 57.04
N LEU A 15 6.21 0.87 56.95
CA LEU A 15 6.34 -0.18 55.93
C LEU A 15 6.13 0.38 54.52
N ILE A 16 5.11 1.22 54.31
CA ILE A 16 4.85 1.85 53.00
C ILE A 16 6.03 2.72 52.60
N VAL A 17 6.52 3.57 53.51
CA VAL A 17 7.68 4.45 53.24
C VAL A 17 8.92 3.62 52.90
N LEU A 18 9.18 2.53 53.62
CA LEU A 18 10.29 1.63 53.33
C LEU A 18 10.14 0.95 51.96
N THR A 19 8.94 0.51 51.58
CA THR A 19 8.72 -0.10 50.26
C THR A 19 8.86 0.89 49.12
N VAL A 20 8.35 2.12 49.28
CA VAL A 20 8.48 3.16 48.26
C VAL A 20 9.93 3.58 48.13
N TRP A 21 10.63 3.77 49.24
CA TRP A 21 12.03 4.18 49.22
C TRP A 21 12.95 3.07 48.69
N GLY A 22 12.70 1.82 49.07
CA GLY A 22 13.39 0.66 48.50
C GLY A 22 13.14 0.52 47.00
N GLY A 23 11.91 0.76 46.53
CA GLY A 23 11.57 0.76 45.11
C GLY A 23 12.25 1.90 44.33
N LEU A 24 12.36 3.08 44.93
CA LEU A 24 13.08 4.21 44.32
C LEU A 24 14.59 3.97 44.26
N MET A 25 15.20 3.40 45.30
CA MET A 25 16.61 3.02 45.27
C MET A 25 16.88 1.88 44.30
N LEU A 26 16.03 0.86 44.24
CA LEU A 26 16.13 -0.19 43.24
C LEU A 26 16.00 0.37 41.83
N ARG A 27 15.10 1.34 41.60
CA ARG A 27 14.98 2.02 40.31
C ARG A 27 16.25 2.80 39.96
N GLU A 28 16.84 3.55 40.89
CA GLU A 28 18.09 4.26 40.65
C GLU A 28 19.27 3.31 40.43
N GLU A 29 19.38 2.23 41.20
CA GLU A 29 20.44 1.22 41.06
C GLU A 29 20.29 0.43 39.74
N ILE A 30 19.06 0.08 39.34
CA ILE A 30 18.77 -0.53 38.03
C ILE A 30 19.06 0.48 36.91
N GLN A 31 18.68 1.75 37.04
CA GLN A 31 18.99 2.77 36.02
C GLN A 31 20.48 3.08 35.91
N GLN A 32 21.27 2.90 36.98
CA GLN A 32 22.72 3.15 36.96
C GLN A 32 23.53 1.91 36.56
N ASN A 33 23.07 0.70 36.86
CA ASN A 33 23.79 -0.55 36.59
C ASN A 33 23.23 -1.38 35.42
N VAL A 34 21.99 -1.11 34.96
CA VAL A 34 21.59 -1.49 33.61
C VAL A 34 22.36 -0.55 32.70
N ARG A 35 23.48 -1.05 32.18
CA ARG A 35 23.92 -0.58 30.87
C ARG A 35 22.71 -0.78 29.96
N GLU A 36 22.11 0.32 29.51
CA GLU A 36 21.67 0.36 28.13
C GLU A 36 22.93 0.03 27.34
N GLU A 37 23.20 -1.26 27.13
CA GLU A 37 23.79 -1.69 25.89
C GLU A 37 22.59 -1.68 24.95
N PRO A 38 22.50 -0.68 24.06
CA PRO A 38 21.56 -0.76 22.97
C PRO A 38 21.78 -2.09 22.29
N SER A 39 20.73 -2.63 21.69
CA SER A 39 20.84 -3.67 20.68
C SER A 39 21.60 -3.07 19.48
N TYR A 40 22.90 -2.85 19.64
CA TYR A 40 23.85 -2.44 18.63
C TYR A 40 24.35 -3.69 17.93
N LEU A 41 23.46 -4.34 17.20
CA LEU A 41 23.85 -5.03 15.97
C LEU A 41 23.00 -4.34 14.91
N ILE A 42 23.36 -3.14 14.46
CA ILE A 42 24.10 -2.92 13.21
C ILE A 42 24.20 -1.39 13.08
N SER A 43 25.32 -0.75 13.38
CA SER A 43 25.52 0.65 12.93
C SER A 43 26.97 1.09 12.93
N ASN A 44 27.76 0.70 13.94
CA ASN A 44 29.15 1.16 14.04
C ASN A 44 30.20 0.15 13.54
N GLN A 45 29.80 -0.97 12.93
CA GLN A 45 30.71 -1.95 12.33
C GLN A 45 30.20 -2.53 11.00
N LEU A 46 29.49 -1.75 10.20
CA LEU A 46 29.22 -2.18 8.83
C LEU A 46 30.50 -2.05 8.01
N ASP A 47 31.17 -3.18 7.81
CA ASP A 47 32.24 -3.27 6.83
C ASP A 47 31.69 -2.94 5.42
N SER A 48 32.59 -2.64 4.48
CA SER A 48 32.19 -2.30 3.11
C SER A 48 31.38 -3.41 2.43
N SER A 49 31.58 -4.67 2.80
CA SER A 49 30.86 -5.82 2.26
C SER A 49 29.43 -5.89 2.79
N GLN A 50 29.19 -5.60 4.06
CA GLN A 50 27.85 -5.54 4.65
C GLN A 50 27.06 -4.34 4.14
N ARG A 51 27.71 -3.18 3.94
CA ARG A 51 27.09 -2.04 3.25
C ARG A 51 26.73 -2.36 1.81
N ASN A 52 27.65 -2.96 1.06
CA ASN A 52 27.37 -3.41 -0.30
C ASN A 52 26.27 -4.47 -0.33
N PHE A 53 26.15 -5.32 0.70
CA PHE A 53 25.10 -6.32 0.82
C PHE A 53 23.73 -5.68 1.10
N ILE A 54 23.65 -4.71 2.01
CA ILE A 54 22.41 -3.96 2.26
C ILE A 54 22.02 -3.15 1.01
N GLU A 55 22.98 -2.52 0.35
CA GLU A 55 22.77 -1.78 -0.90
C GLU A 55 22.32 -2.72 -2.03
N GLN A 56 22.90 -3.93 -2.14
CA GLN A 56 22.43 -4.95 -3.07
C GLN A 56 21.04 -5.48 -2.70
N LEU A 57 20.72 -5.65 -1.43
CA LEU A 57 19.38 -6.04 -0.99
C LEU A 57 18.34 -4.97 -1.30
N SER A 58 18.66 -3.69 -1.09
CA SER A 58 17.77 -2.58 -1.45
C SER A 58 17.63 -2.45 -2.96
N LEU A 59 18.72 -2.57 -3.72
CA LEU A 59 18.67 -2.56 -5.19
C LEU A 59 17.86 -3.73 -5.75
N ASN A 60 18.00 -4.94 -5.16
CA ASN A 60 17.21 -6.11 -5.56
C ASN A 60 15.72 -5.93 -5.25
N ARG A 61 15.37 -5.23 -4.16
CA ARG A 61 13.96 -4.93 -3.82
C ARG A 61 13.38 -3.86 -4.73
N GLU A 62 14.12 -2.79 -5.01
CA GLU A 62 13.73 -1.75 -5.98
C GLU A 62 13.51 -2.38 -7.37
N GLU A 63 14.43 -3.23 -7.83
CA GLU A 63 14.32 -3.93 -9.12
C GLU A 63 13.15 -4.92 -9.13
N ALA A 64 12.97 -5.72 -8.08
CA ALA A 64 11.85 -6.64 -7.98
C ALA A 64 10.48 -5.93 -7.95
N LEU A 65 10.39 -4.78 -7.27
CA LEU A 65 9.18 -3.97 -7.27
C LEU A 65 8.88 -3.39 -8.65
N PHE A 66 9.91 -2.87 -9.32
CA PHE A 66 9.79 -2.35 -10.68
C PHE A 66 9.36 -3.44 -11.68
N GLU A 67 9.93 -4.64 -11.57
CA GLU A 67 9.51 -5.80 -12.35
C GLU A 67 8.06 -6.22 -12.04
N ALA A 68 7.65 -6.16 -10.77
CA ALA A 68 6.28 -6.46 -10.38
C ALA A 68 5.28 -5.44 -10.94
N GLN A 69 5.62 -4.15 -10.88
CA GLN A 69 4.86 -3.04 -11.47
C GLN A 69 4.62 -3.25 -12.97
N GLN A 70 5.61 -3.72 -13.73
CA GLN A 70 5.44 -3.97 -15.18
C GLN A 70 4.43 -5.08 -15.52
N LYS A 71 4.09 -5.92 -14.55
CA LYS A 71 3.16 -7.05 -14.71
C LYS A 71 1.75 -6.72 -14.24
N VAL A 72 1.54 -5.52 -13.72
CA VAL A 72 0.23 -4.96 -13.38
C VAL A 72 -0.29 -4.20 -14.59
N ILE A 73 -1.58 -4.31 -14.83
CA ILE A 73 -2.23 -3.70 -15.99
C ILE A 73 -3.45 -2.90 -15.55
N GLN A 74 -3.78 -1.88 -16.32
CA GLN A 74 -5.05 -1.18 -16.21
C GLN A 74 -6.09 -1.86 -17.10
N ILE A 75 -7.33 -1.91 -16.62
CA ILE A 75 -8.47 -2.45 -17.35
C ILE A 75 -9.50 -1.33 -17.51
N GLU A 76 -9.95 -1.10 -18.74
CA GLU A 76 -11.03 -0.17 -19.07
C GLU A 76 -12.14 -0.92 -19.80
N THR A 77 -13.38 -0.79 -19.32
CA THR A 77 -14.55 -1.38 -19.98
C THR A 77 -15.24 -0.37 -20.91
N PRO A 78 -16.02 -0.81 -21.91
CA PRO A 78 -16.80 0.07 -22.78
C PRO A 78 -17.82 0.96 -22.05
N ILE A 79 -18.24 0.54 -20.84
CA ILE A 79 -19.19 1.28 -19.99
C ILE A 79 -18.49 2.23 -19.01
N GLY A 80 -17.17 2.36 -19.10
CA GLY A 80 -16.39 3.32 -18.32
C GLY A 80 -15.89 2.81 -16.96
N SER A 81 -16.14 1.55 -16.59
CA SER A 81 -15.47 0.95 -15.42
C SER A 81 -13.95 0.90 -15.66
N ILE A 82 -13.18 1.34 -14.66
CA ILE A 82 -11.71 1.32 -14.63
C ILE A 82 -11.27 0.52 -13.40
N GLY A 83 -10.35 -0.41 -13.62
CA GLY A 83 -9.73 -1.19 -12.56
C GLY A 83 -8.33 -1.64 -12.94
N SER A 84 -7.83 -2.58 -12.16
CA SER A 84 -6.52 -3.18 -12.33
C SER A 84 -6.62 -4.67 -12.54
N GLY A 85 -5.56 -5.25 -13.08
CA GLY A 85 -5.33 -6.68 -13.10
C GLY A 85 -3.84 -6.96 -13.09
N PHE A 86 -3.47 -8.23 -13.12
CA PHE A 86 -2.08 -8.63 -13.27
C PHE A 86 -1.95 -9.88 -14.13
N ILE A 87 -0.79 -9.99 -14.80
CA ILE A 87 -0.45 -11.14 -15.63
C ILE A 87 -0.31 -12.37 -14.72
N TYR A 88 -1.22 -13.31 -14.88
CA TYR A 88 -1.36 -14.50 -14.04
C TYR A 88 -0.55 -15.68 -14.57
N ASN A 89 -0.49 -15.85 -15.90
CA ASN A 89 0.28 -16.92 -16.52
C ASN A 89 0.95 -16.48 -17.83
N THR A 90 1.76 -17.37 -18.40
CA THR A 90 2.46 -17.16 -19.67
C THR A 90 1.58 -17.36 -20.90
N GLU A 91 0.31 -17.76 -20.73
CA GLU A 91 -0.66 -17.91 -21.81
C GLU A 91 -1.43 -16.60 -22.06
N GLY A 92 -1.09 -15.52 -21.35
CA GLY A 92 -1.74 -14.21 -21.49
C GLY A 92 -3.00 -14.05 -20.65
N ALA A 93 -3.23 -14.93 -19.66
CA ALA A 93 -4.31 -14.77 -18.71
C ALA A 93 -3.99 -13.67 -17.70
N VAL A 94 -4.99 -12.84 -17.42
CA VAL A 94 -4.96 -11.74 -16.47
C VAL A 94 -6.06 -11.97 -15.45
N VAL A 95 -5.72 -11.83 -14.17
CA VAL A 95 -6.70 -11.88 -13.07
C VAL A 95 -7.11 -10.46 -12.67
N THR A 96 -8.40 -10.27 -12.36
CA THR A 96 -8.99 -9.02 -11.88
C THR A 96 -10.23 -9.32 -11.02
N ASN A 97 -10.95 -8.29 -10.58
CA ASN A 97 -12.24 -8.45 -9.93
C ASN A 97 -13.41 -8.56 -10.92
N ALA A 98 -14.47 -9.24 -10.49
CA ALA A 98 -15.69 -9.36 -11.29
C ALA A 98 -16.37 -8.00 -11.49
N HIS A 99 -16.45 -7.17 -10.44
CA HIS A 99 -17.08 -5.85 -10.53
C HIS A 99 -16.36 -4.90 -11.51
N VAL A 100 -15.05 -5.10 -11.75
CA VAL A 100 -14.28 -4.30 -12.71
C VAL A 100 -14.78 -4.53 -14.13
N VAL A 101 -15.13 -5.78 -14.47
CA VAL A 101 -15.52 -6.20 -15.83
C VAL A 101 -16.97 -6.62 -15.95
N ALA A 102 -17.79 -6.32 -14.93
CA ALA A 102 -19.21 -6.67 -14.92
C ALA A 102 -19.92 -6.15 -16.18
N ASN A 103 -20.71 -7.03 -16.82
CA ASN A 103 -21.41 -6.77 -18.08
C ASN A 103 -20.51 -6.44 -19.30
N ALA A 104 -19.19 -6.62 -19.19
CA ALA A 104 -18.26 -6.50 -20.32
C ALA A 104 -17.81 -7.89 -20.78
N SER A 105 -17.94 -8.17 -22.08
CA SER A 105 -17.34 -9.35 -22.72
C SER A 105 -15.93 -9.07 -23.27
N GLU A 106 -15.68 -7.81 -23.58
CA GLU A 106 -14.44 -7.28 -24.15
C GLU A 106 -14.04 -6.04 -23.36
N VAL A 107 -12.75 -5.91 -23.07
CA VAL A 107 -12.16 -4.77 -22.36
C VAL A 107 -10.95 -4.25 -23.11
N THR A 108 -10.55 -3.02 -22.81
CA THR A 108 -9.22 -2.52 -23.16
C THR A 108 -8.26 -2.77 -22.00
N VAL A 109 -7.17 -3.47 -22.28
CA VAL A 109 -6.05 -3.67 -21.37
C VAL A 109 -4.95 -2.69 -21.71
N ILE A 110 -4.42 -2.00 -20.70
CA ILE A 110 -3.31 -1.06 -20.86
C ILE A 110 -2.15 -1.51 -19.98
N THR A 111 -1.03 -1.87 -20.61
CA THR A 111 0.18 -2.31 -19.90
C THR A 111 0.99 -1.13 -19.38
N ALA A 112 1.96 -1.41 -18.50
CA ALA A 112 2.87 -0.43 -17.89
C ALA A 112 3.64 0.45 -18.88
N ASP A 113 3.85 -0.01 -20.12
CA ASP A 113 4.47 0.73 -21.22
C ASP A 113 3.45 1.54 -22.04
N SER A 114 2.22 1.68 -21.52
CA SER A 114 1.08 2.34 -22.16
C SER A 114 0.62 1.72 -23.48
N ALA A 115 1.04 0.48 -23.80
CA ALA A 115 0.47 -0.25 -24.91
C ALA A 115 -0.97 -0.69 -24.60
N ARG A 116 -1.84 -0.60 -25.62
CA ARG A 116 -3.27 -0.92 -25.51
C ARG A 116 -3.57 -2.20 -26.28
N TYR A 117 -4.21 -3.15 -25.61
CA TYR A 117 -4.61 -4.46 -26.16
C TYR A 117 -6.09 -4.71 -25.91
N THR A 118 -6.67 -5.60 -26.71
CA THR A 118 -8.03 -6.09 -26.49
C THR A 118 -7.97 -7.31 -25.58
N GLY A 119 -8.74 -7.29 -24.50
CA GLY A 119 -8.90 -8.43 -23.59
C GLY A 119 -10.30 -9.02 -23.69
N ILE A 120 -10.41 -10.34 -23.63
CA ILE A 120 -11.70 -11.08 -23.64
C ILE A 120 -11.94 -11.66 -22.25
N VAL A 121 -13.11 -11.40 -21.66
CA VAL A 121 -13.47 -12.00 -20.37
C VAL A 121 -13.80 -13.48 -20.61
N ILE A 122 -13.00 -14.37 -20.04
CA ILE A 122 -13.13 -15.84 -20.21
C ILE A 122 -13.71 -16.53 -18.98
N GLY A 123 -13.78 -15.84 -17.84
CA GLY A 123 -14.32 -16.34 -16.59
C GLY A 123 -14.69 -15.20 -15.66
N ILE A 124 -15.79 -15.33 -14.93
CA ILE A 124 -16.25 -14.33 -13.96
C ILE A 124 -17.15 -15.00 -12.91
N SER A 125 -16.89 -14.71 -11.64
CA SER A 125 -17.70 -15.21 -10.52
C SER A 125 -18.91 -14.31 -10.32
N GLU A 126 -20.08 -14.92 -10.08
CA GLU A 126 -21.29 -14.19 -9.69
C GLU A 126 -21.24 -13.72 -8.22
N THR A 127 -20.39 -14.35 -7.39
CA THR A 127 -20.41 -14.16 -5.93
C THR A 127 -19.05 -13.80 -5.33
N GLU A 128 -17.94 -14.32 -5.85
CA GLU A 128 -16.60 -14.21 -5.20
C GLU A 128 -15.78 -13.02 -5.71
N ASP A 129 -16.38 -12.12 -6.48
CA ASP A 129 -15.76 -10.92 -7.05
C ASP A 129 -14.41 -11.14 -7.77
N ILE A 130 -14.26 -12.25 -8.48
CA ILE A 130 -13.08 -12.50 -9.33
C ILE A 130 -13.46 -12.72 -10.79
N ALA A 131 -12.56 -12.35 -11.69
CA ALA A 131 -12.67 -12.60 -13.12
C ALA A 131 -11.31 -12.85 -13.77
N VAL A 132 -11.34 -13.50 -14.93
CA VAL A 132 -10.17 -13.79 -15.75
C VAL A 132 -10.39 -13.23 -17.15
N ILE A 133 -9.37 -12.54 -17.65
CA ILE A 133 -9.32 -11.94 -18.97
C ILE A 133 -8.20 -12.61 -19.75
N GLN A 134 -8.50 -13.03 -20.98
CA GLN A 134 -7.51 -13.51 -21.93
C GLN A 134 -7.02 -12.34 -22.79
N VAL A 135 -5.71 -12.15 -22.86
CA VAL A 135 -5.06 -11.13 -23.70
C VAL A 135 -3.97 -11.81 -24.54
N ASP A 136 -4.27 -12.04 -25.82
CA ASP A 136 -3.39 -12.83 -26.69
C ASP A 136 -2.01 -12.18 -26.89
N GLU A 137 -1.93 -10.85 -26.92
CA GLU A 137 -0.68 -10.10 -27.04
C GLU A 137 0.24 -10.21 -25.81
N LEU A 138 -0.28 -10.71 -24.67
CA LEU A 138 0.51 -10.96 -23.46
C LEU A 138 1.06 -12.38 -23.37
N GLN A 139 0.79 -13.24 -24.38
CA GLN A 139 1.40 -14.58 -24.43
C GLN A 139 2.94 -14.50 -24.42
N GLY A 140 3.55 -15.33 -23.56
CA GLY A 140 4.99 -15.36 -23.35
C GLY A 140 5.56 -14.25 -22.47
N LYS A 141 4.72 -13.36 -21.92
CA LYS A 141 5.13 -12.43 -20.85
C LYS A 141 5.28 -13.19 -19.53
N GLU A 142 6.25 -12.76 -18.73
CA GLU A 142 6.49 -13.35 -17.40
C GLU A 142 5.38 -12.92 -16.42
N PRO A 143 4.67 -13.86 -15.79
CA PRO A 143 3.63 -13.54 -14.82
C PRO A 143 4.21 -13.08 -13.48
N LEU A 144 3.33 -12.62 -12.59
CA LEU A 144 3.67 -12.52 -11.18
C LEU A 144 3.71 -13.91 -10.55
N GLU A 145 4.68 -14.13 -9.67
CA GLU A 145 4.75 -15.37 -8.91
C GLU A 145 3.71 -15.37 -7.78
N LEU A 146 3.07 -16.52 -7.55
CA LEU A 146 2.10 -16.70 -6.48
C LEU A 146 2.76 -17.32 -5.24
N GLU A 147 2.35 -16.86 -4.05
CA GLU A 147 2.75 -17.45 -2.78
C GLU A 147 1.67 -18.40 -2.26
N LEU A 148 1.77 -19.68 -2.67
CA LEU A 148 0.75 -20.70 -2.36
C LEU A 148 1.07 -21.56 -1.12
N ASN A 149 2.25 -21.39 -0.53
CA ASN A 149 2.75 -22.28 0.51
C ASN A 149 2.53 -21.74 1.93
N ARG A 150 1.93 -20.56 2.08
CA ARG A 150 1.52 -20.00 3.37
C ARG A 150 0.32 -19.08 3.18
N GLU A 151 -0.48 -18.96 4.22
CA GLU A 151 -1.52 -17.95 4.33
C GLU A 151 -0.92 -16.63 4.85
N ALA A 152 -1.60 -15.51 4.58
CA ALA A 152 -1.24 -14.23 5.16
C ALA A 152 -1.36 -14.25 6.69
N GLN A 153 -0.49 -13.52 7.37
CA GLN A 153 -0.48 -13.39 8.81
C GLN A 153 -0.55 -11.92 9.21
N VAL A 154 -1.17 -11.65 10.36
CA VAL A 154 -1.16 -10.31 10.95
C VAL A 154 0.28 -9.86 11.16
N LEU A 155 0.56 -8.59 10.80
CA LEU A 155 1.88 -7.94 10.72
C LEU A 155 2.71 -8.27 9.48
N ASP A 156 2.23 -9.11 8.56
CA ASP A 156 2.87 -9.26 7.26
C ASP A 156 2.89 -7.91 6.54
N GLN A 157 4.07 -7.51 6.09
CA GLN A 157 4.24 -6.31 5.27
C GLN A 157 3.83 -6.61 3.83
N VAL A 158 2.96 -5.76 3.27
CA VAL A 158 2.31 -5.98 1.98
C VAL A 158 2.38 -4.76 1.08
N LEU A 159 2.37 -5.01 -0.22
CA LEU A 159 2.31 -4.02 -1.28
C LEU A 159 1.04 -4.24 -2.10
N ALA A 160 0.11 -3.31 -2.06
CA ALA A 160 -1.03 -3.28 -2.96
C ALA A 160 -0.65 -2.55 -4.23
N LEU A 161 -0.67 -3.26 -5.36
CA LEU A 161 -0.40 -2.68 -6.66
C LEU A 161 -1.69 -2.47 -7.44
N GLY A 162 -1.71 -1.44 -8.27
CA GLY A 162 -2.81 -1.12 -9.16
C GLY A 162 -2.45 -0.08 -10.21
N SER A 163 -3.45 0.41 -10.93
CA SER A 163 -3.35 1.46 -11.94
C SER A 163 -4.51 2.47 -11.83
N PRO A 164 -4.71 3.10 -10.66
CA PRO A 164 -5.86 3.97 -10.48
C PRO A 164 -5.68 5.29 -11.22
N LEU A 165 -6.82 5.83 -11.69
CA LEU A 165 -6.92 7.15 -12.32
C LEU A 165 -6.08 7.32 -13.61
N GLY A 166 -5.64 6.22 -14.23
CA GLY A 166 -4.71 6.26 -15.36
C GLY A 166 -3.24 6.42 -14.97
N PHE A 167 -2.91 6.49 -13.67
CA PHE A 167 -1.53 6.32 -13.19
C PHE A 167 -1.21 4.84 -13.17
N GLN A 168 -0.53 4.39 -14.21
CA GLN A 168 -0.12 2.99 -14.32
C GLN A 168 0.87 2.64 -13.21
N ASN A 169 0.66 1.44 -12.66
CA ASN A 169 1.59 0.75 -11.75
C ASN A 169 1.84 1.45 -10.41
N THR A 170 0.79 1.96 -9.78
CA THR A 170 0.92 2.43 -8.41
C THR A 170 1.20 1.32 -7.43
N VAL A 171 2.15 1.57 -6.53
CA VAL A 171 2.42 0.79 -5.32
C VAL A 171 1.97 1.59 -4.10
N THR A 172 1.06 1.03 -3.32
CA THR A 172 0.78 1.47 -1.96
C THR A 172 1.02 0.34 -1.00
N ALA A 173 1.25 0.65 0.26
CA ALA A 173 1.76 -0.37 1.14
C ALA A 173 1.46 -0.13 2.61
N GLY A 174 1.64 -1.21 3.36
CA GLY A 174 1.53 -1.27 4.80
C GLY A 174 1.43 -2.72 5.25
N GLU A 175 0.50 -3.06 6.13
CA GLU A 175 0.51 -4.35 6.83
C GLU A 175 -0.85 -5.04 6.91
N ILE A 176 -0.85 -6.37 6.91
CA ILE A 176 -2.03 -7.16 7.28
C ILE A 176 -2.37 -6.88 8.75
N ASN A 177 -3.57 -6.37 9.03
CA ASN A 177 -4.03 -6.06 10.38
C ASN A 177 -5.29 -6.86 10.79
N GLY A 178 -5.82 -7.68 9.88
CA GLY A 178 -6.88 -8.65 10.15
C GLY A 178 -6.92 -9.73 9.09
N ILE A 179 -7.36 -10.92 9.47
CA ILE A 179 -7.55 -12.07 8.57
C ILE A 179 -8.95 -12.63 8.77
N ASN A 180 -9.42 -13.41 7.81
CA ASN A 180 -10.69 -14.14 7.86
C ASN A 180 -11.89 -13.20 8.11
N ARG A 181 -11.88 -12.03 7.46
CA ARG A 181 -13.03 -11.12 7.51
C ARG A 181 -14.12 -11.63 6.58
N SER A 182 -15.35 -11.22 6.83
CA SER A 182 -16.46 -11.51 5.94
C SER A 182 -17.48 -10.38 5.93
N PHE A 183 -17.91 -9.99 4.74
CA PHE A 183 -18.95 -9.01 4.51
C PHE A 183 -19.58 -9.21 3.14
N THR A 184 -20.65 -8.48 2.86
CA THR A 184 -21.36 -8.53 1.58
C THR A 184 -21.42 -7.13 0.99
N ILE A 185 -20.97 -6.99 -0.25
CA ILE A 185 -21.22 -5.82 -1.09
C ILE A 185 -21.97 -6.36 -2.29
N GLU A 186 -23.30 -6.28 -2.23
CA GLU A 186 -24.18 -6.87 -3.24
C GLU A 186 -23.74 -6.51 -4.67
N PRO A 187 -23.60 -7.50 -5.57
CA PRO A 187 -24.01 -8.91 -5.43
C PRO A 187 -22.94 -9.84 -4.82
N PHE A 188 -21.76 -9.32 -4.48
CA PHE A 188 -20.61 -10.12 -4.08
C PHE A 188 -20.56 -10.40 -2.58
N ILE A 189 -20.18 -11.63 -2.25
CA ILE A 189 -19.98 -12.12 -0.90
C ILE A 189 -18.47 -12.32 -0.72
N TYR A 190 -17.90 -11.56 0.19
CA TYR A 190 -16.49 -11.64 0.52
C TYR A 190 -16.37 -12.51 1.76
N GLU A 191 -15.86 -13.72 1.59
CA GLU A 191 -15.54 -14.65 2.67
C GLU A 191 -14.02 -14.82 2.77
N ASN A 192 -13.53 -15.07 3.98
CA ASN A 192 -12.11 -15.32 4.25
C ASN A 192 -11.12 -14.25 3.74
N ILE A 193 -11.53 -12.98 3.64
CA ILE A 193 -10.65 -11.94 3.10
C ILE A 193 -9.65 -11.43 4.13
N ASP A 194 -8.50 -11.02 3.62
CA ASP A 194 -7.44 -10.36 4.40
C ASP A 194 -7.68 -8.85 4.43
N GLN A 195 -7.53 -8.27 5.61
CA GLN A 195 -7.63 -6.84 5.88
C GLN A 195 -6.24 -6.28 6.10
N PHE A 196 -5.94 -5.14 5.45
CA PHE A 196 -4.63 -4.52 5.55
C PHE A 196 -4.70 -3.00 5.59
N THR A 197 -3.62 -2.39 6.09
CA THR A 197 -3.43 -0.95 6.04
C THR A 197 -2.68 -0.62 4.76
N ALA A 198 -3.36 -0.11 3.75
CA ALA A 198 -2.70 0.58 2.66
C ALA A 198 -3.66 1.61 2.11
N ALA A 199 -3.08 2.64 1.52
CA ALA A 199 -3.79 3.57 0.67
C ALA A 199 -4.39 2.84 -0.53
N ILE A 200 -5.62 2.38 -0.44
CA ILE A 200 -6.36 1.94 -1.62
C ILE A 200 -7.23 3.09 -2.09
N SER A 201 -7.36 3.22 -3.39
CA SER A 201 -8.26 4.16 -4.02
C SER A 201 -8.92 3.49 -5.23
N PRO A 202 -10.04 4.05 -5.74
CA PRO A 202 -10.70 3.57 -6.93
C PRO A 202 -9.72 3.37 -8.09
N GLY A 203 -9.62 2.12 -8.56
CA GLY A 203 -8.71 1.70 -9.62
C GLY A 203 -7.55 0.80 -9.19
N ASN A 204 -7.34 0.57 -7.89
CA ASN A 204 -6.52 -0.55 -7.39
C ASN A 204 -7.27 -1.90 -7.40
N SER A 205 -8.60 -1.87 -7.44
CA SER A 205 -9.45 -3.07 -7.50
C SER A 205 -9.05 -3.98 -8.65
N GLY A 206 -8.81 -5.25 -8.35
CA GLY A 206 -8.37 -6.31 -9.24
C GLY A 206 -6.84 -6.42 -9.36
N GLY A 207 -6.09 -5.44 -8.85
CA GLY A 207 -4.64 -5.50 -8.77
C GLY A 207 -4.14 -6.47 -7.68
N PRO A 208 -2.86 -6.85 -7.70
CA PRO A 208 -2.33 -7.83 -6.77
C PRO A 208 -1.98 -7.21 -5.41
N LEU A 209 -2.19 -7.98 -4.35
CA LEU A 209 -1.53 -7.78 -3.06
C LEU A 209 -0.30 -8.67 -3.00
N LEU A 210 0.88 -8.07 -2.86
CA LEU A 210 2.15 -8.77 -2.75
C LEU A 210 2.63 -8.83 -1.30
N ASN A 211 3.25 -9.94 -0.91
CA ASN A 211 4.10 -9.93 0.27
C ASN A 211 5.38 -9.15 -0.03
N SER A 212 5.74 -8.19 0.85
CA SER A 212 6.85 -7.27 0.58
C SER A 212 8.25 -7.90 0.72
N ASP A 213 8.36 -9.09 1.33
CA ASP A 213 9.64 -9.79 1.48
C ASP A 213 9.90 -10.72 0.29
N THR A 214 8.85 -11.38 -0.21
CA THR A 214 8.96 -12.38 -1.29
C THR A 214 8.66 -11.79 -2.67
N MET A 215 7.98 -10.64 -2.74
CA MET A 215 7.47 -10.02 -3.97
C MET A 215 6.48 -10.92 -4.74
N LYS A 216 5.80 -11.83 -4.03
CA LYS A 216 4.83 -12.76 -4.58
C LYS A 216 3.41 -12.38 -4.21
N VAL A 217 2.48 -12.70 -5.10
CA VAL A 217 1.05 -12.46 -4.92
C VAL A 217 0.52 -13.35 -3.81
N ILE A 218 -0.09 -12.73 -2.80
CA ILE A 218 -0.83 -13.38 -1.73
C ILE A 218 -2.35 -13.15 -1.84
N GLY A 219 -2.78 -12.12 -2.58
CA GLY A 219 -4.20 -11.84 -2.77
C GLY A 219 -4.51 -10.87 -3.91
N ILE A 220 -5.79 -10.58 -4.08
CA ILE A 220 -6.36 -9.68 -5.08
C ILE A 220 -7.06 -8.53 -4.36
N ASN A 221 -6.58 -7.29 -4.54
CA ASN A 221 -7.16 -6.09 -3.92
C ASN A 221 -8.58 -5.92 -4.42
N SER A 222 -9.59 -5.87 -3.54
CA SER A 222 -10.99 -5.95 -3.98
C SER A 222 -11.93 -4.90 -3.39
N ALA A 223 -11.70 -4.49 -2.15
CA ALA A 223 -12.54 -3.48 -1.50
C ALA A 223 -11.71 -2.57 -0.58
N GLU A 224 -12.30 -1.42 -0.24
CA GLU A 224 -11.69 -0.42 0.62
C GLU A 224 -12.70 0.12 1.64
N GLU A 225 -12.18 0.54 2.79
CA GLU A 225 -12.86 1.37 3.77
C GLU A 225 -12.08 2.69 3.90
N PRO A 226 -12.39 3.70 3.06
CA PRO A 226 -11.60 4.92 2.98
C PRO A 226 -11.52 5.68 4.31
N GLU A 227 -12.61 5.69 5.08
CA GLU A 227 -12.68 6.37 6.38
C GLU A 227 -11.69 5.81 7.42
N GLN A 228 -11.28 4.56 7.25
CA GLN A 228 -10.35 3.87 8.15
C GLN A 228 -8.98 3.64 7.49
N ASN A 229 -8.80 4.05 6.22
CA ASN A 229 -7.62 3.75 5.41
C ASN A 229 -7.28 2.24 5.42
N LEU A 230 -8.33 1.42 5.26
CA LEU A 230 -8.24 -0.04 5.22
C LEU A 230 -8.53 -0.56 3.82
N GLY A 231 -7.80 -1.60 3.45
CA GLY A 231 -8.00 -2.38 2.25
C GLY A 231 -8.41 -3.81 2.57
N TYR A 232 -9.07 -4.45 1.62
CA TYR A 232 -9.44 -5.86 1.69
C TYR A 232 -9.01 -6.59 0.43
N SER A 233 -8.37 -7.75 0.61
CA SER A 233 -7.95 -8.61 -0.49
C SER A 233 -8.50 -10.02 -0.36
N ILE A 234 -8.90 -10.57 -1.51
CA ILE A 234 -9.28 -11.98 -1.64
C ILE A 234 -7.99 -12.82 -1.67
N PRO A 235 -7.77 -13.79 -0.77
CA PRO A 235 -6.58 -14.62 -0.80
C PRO A 235 -6.47 -15.39 -2.12
N ILE A 236 -5.31 -15.33 -2.76
CA ILE A 236 -5.14 -15.97 -4.07
C ILE A 236 -5.32 -17.49 -3.99
N THR A 237 -5.00 -18.09 -2.83
CA THR A 237 -5.15 -19.52 -2.57
C THR A 237 -6.59 -19.99 -2.64
N ASP A 238 -7.55 -19.12 -2.30
CA ASP A 238 -8.97 -19.50 -2.19
C ASP A 238 -9.62 -19.56 -3.57
N VAL A 239 -9.13 -18.76 -4.51
CA VAL A 239 -9.72 -18.59 -5.84
C VAL A 239 -8.90 -19.20 -6.97
N LYS A 240 -7.68 -19.67 -6.68
CA LYS A 240 -6.75 -20.21 -7.69
C LYS A 240 -7.37 -21.32 -8.54
N ASP A 241 -8.05 -22.28 -7.91
CA ASP A 241 -8.60 -23.44 -8.61
C ASP A 241 -9.71 -23.03 -9.59
N GLN A 242 -10.52 -22.03 -9.23
CA GLN A 242 -11.56 -21.47 -10.11
C GLN A 242 -10.94 -20.68 -11.28
N ILE A 243 -9.89 -19.89 -11.02
CA ILE A 243 -9.14 -19.17 -12.06
C ILE A 243 -8.56 -20.17 -13.08
N ASP A 244 -7.88 -21.22 -12.60
CA ASP A 244 -7.28 -22.24 -13.46
C ASP A 244 -8.33 -23.02 -14.26
N GLU A 245 -9.50 -23.27 -13.68
CA GLU A 245 -10.62 -23.92 -14.36
C GLU A 245 -11.10 -23.07 -15.55
N TRP A 246 -11.31 -21.76 -15.38
CA TRP A 246 -11.73 -20.88 -16.47
C TRP A 246 -10.67 -20.72 -17.56
N ILE A 247 -9.38 -20.74 -17.19
CA ILE A 247 -8.29 -20.73 -18.18
C ILE A 247 -8.32 -22.03 -19.01
N ALA A 248 -8.49 -23.18 -18.35
CA ALA A 248 -8.55 -24.47 -19.03
C ALA A 248 -9.86 -24.69 -19.82
N SER A 249 -10.95 -24.09 -19.37
CA SER A 249 -12.30 -24.22 -19.93
C SER A 249 -13.07 -22.91 -19.81
N PRO A 250 -12.84 -21.96 -20.75
CA PRO A 250 -13.53 -20.67 -20.77
C PRO A 250 -15.05 -20.80 -20.73
N MET A 251 -15.70 -19.89 -20.01
CA MET A 251 -17.14 -19.79 -19.97
C MET A 251 -17.71 -19.54 -21.37
N GLN A 252 -18.77 -20.26 -21.73
CA GLN A 252 -19.45 -20.07 -23.02
C GLN A 252 -20.42 -18.88 -23.01
N GLU A 253 -21.02 -18.62 -21.84
CA GLU A 253 -21.93 -17.52 -21.59
C GLU A 253 -21.51 -16.85 -20.29
N LEU A 254 -21.37 -15.52 -20.31
CA LEU A 254 -21.04 -14.73 -19.13
C LEU A 254 -22.33 -14.34 -18.40
N PRO A 255 -22.36 -14.38 -17.05
CA PRO A 255 -23.47 -13.89 -16.27
C PRO A 255 -23.70 -12.39 -16.49
N SER A 256 -24.96 -11.98 -16.40
CA SER A 256 -25.35 -10.57 -16.42
C SER A 256 -25.58 -10.07 -15.00
N PHE A 257 -25.04 -8.90 -14.68
CA PHE A 257 -25.18 -8.26 -13.39
C PHE A 257 -26.17 -7.10 -13.48
N GLU A 258 -27.44 -7.33 -13.13
CA GLU A 258 -28.51 -6.33 -13.24
C GLU A 258 -28.19 -5.04 -12.48
N ASN A 259 -27.56 -5.14 -11.30
CA ASN A 259 -27.15 -3.99 -10.48
C ASN A 259 -26.11 -3.08 -11.15
N TYR A 260 -25.42 -3.58 -12.18
CA TYR A 260 -24.42 -2.84 -12.98
C TYR A 260 -24.95 -2.48 -14.38
N ALA A 261 -26.19 -2.85 -14.72
CA ALA A 261 -26.77 -2.60 -16.05
C ALA A 261 -27.29 -1.15 -16.21
N ASP A 262 -27.69 -0.51 -15.10
CA ASP A 262 -28.24 0.86 -15.06
C ASP A 262 -27.23 1.91 -14.53
N GLN A 263 -25.99 1.52 -14.27
CA GLN A 263 -24.94 2.47 -13.89
C GLN A 263 -24.76 3.46 -15.06
N PRO A 264 -24.76 4.78 -14.79
CA PRO A 264 -24.61 5.77 -15.86
C PRO A 264 -23.36 5.46 -16.70
N GLN A 265 -23.46 5.62 -18.02
CA GLN A 265 -22.36 5.45 -18.98
C GLN A 265 -21.15 6.36 -18.70
N ASP A 266 -21.31 7.32 -17.81
CA ASP A 266 -20.22 8.12 -17.29
C ASP A 266 -19.54 7.29 -16.19
N ALA A 267 -18.37 6.74 -16.53
CA ALA A 267 -17.38 6.28 -15.56
C ALA A 267 -17.43 7.15 -14.30
N VAL A 268 -17.40 6.57 -13.10
CA VAL A 268 -17.10 7.36 -11.89
C VAL A 268 -15.65 7.80 -12.03
N VAL A 269 -15.43 8.91 -12.73
CA VAL A 269 -14.14 9.56 -12.88
C VAL A 269 -13.88 10.24 -11.55
N PRO A 270 -12.84 9.84 -10.80
CA PRO A 270 -12.60 10.43 -9.50
C PRO A 270 -12.36 11.92 -9.65
N THR A 271 -12.87 12.68 -8.69
CA THR A 271 -12.76 14.13 -8.66
C THR A 271 -11.30 14.54 -8.67
N LEU A 272 -10.98 15.74 -9.17
CA LEU A 272 -9.62 16.28 -9.13
C LEU A 272 -9.03 16.25 -7.71
N GLU A 273 -9.88 16.39 -6.69
CA GLU A 273 -9.51 16.32 -5.28
C GLU A 273 -9.07 14.91 -4.86
N GLU A 274 -9.86 13.88 -5.19
CA GLU A 274 -9.52 12.48 -4.95
C GLU A 274 -8.22 12.10 -5.67
N GLN A 275 -8.06 12.55 -6.92
CA GLN A 275 -6.82 12.33 -7.68
C GLN A 275 -5.60 12.97 -7.01
N ALA A 276 -5.76 14.19 -6.49
CA ALA A 276 -4.67 14.88 -5.81
C ALA A 276 -4.31 14.24 -4.46
N LEU A 277 -5.31 13.88 -3.65
CA LEU A 277 -5.10 13.16 -2.39
C LEU A 277 -4.31 11.88 -2.63
N TYR A 278 -4.70 11.14 -3.66
CA TYR A 278 -4.01 9.95 -4.09
C TYR A 278 -2.54 10.19 -4.45
N ILE A 279 -2.25 11.20 -5.28
CA ILE A 279 -0.87 11.52 -5.69
C ILE A 279 0.00 11.88 -4.49
N ALA A 280 -0.51 12.64 -3.52
CA ALA A 280 0.23 12.98 -2.31
C ALA A 280 0.56 11.73 -1.48
N GLN A 281 -0.42 10.83 -1.32
CA GLN A 281 -0.25 9.58 -0.59
C GLN A 281 0.68 8.61 -1.30
N TYR A 282 0.58 8.50 -2.63
CA TYR A 282 1.44 7.66 -3.44
C TYR A 282 2.90 8.14 -3.39
N TYR A 283 3.13 9.45 -3.43
CA TYR A 283 4.47 10.01 -3.25
C TYR A 283 5.09 9.62 -1.89
N LEU A 284 4.34 9.75 -0.79
CA LEU A 284 4.83 9.38 0.54
C LEU A 284 5.05 7.86 0.67
N SER A 285 4.15 7.06 0.10
CA SER A 285 4.29 5.60 0.08
C SER A 285 5.52 5.18 -0.73
N SER A 286 5.77 5.82 -1.88
CA SER A 286 6.96 5.54 -2.69
C SER A 286 8.25 5.80 -1.91
N ILE A 287 8.29 6.87 -1.09
CA ILE A 287 9.44 7.15 -0.21
C ILE A 287 9.58 6.11 0.89
N GLU A 288 8.48 5.75 1.56
CA GLU A 288 8.47 4.74 2.64
C GLU A 288 9.05 3.40 2.17
N PHE A 289 8.77 3.05 0.91
CA PHE A 289 9.20 1.77 0.34
C PHE A 289 10.53 1.83 -0.41
N GLY A 290 11.16 3.00 -0.46
CA GLY A 290 12.44 3.21 -1.16
C GLY A 290 12.32 3.29 -2.68
N ASP A 291 11.11 3.37 -3.24
CA ASP A 291 10.88 3.61 -4.66
C ASP A 291 11.04 5.11 -4.99
N TYR A 292 12.28 5.58 -4.88
CA TYR A 292 12.60 6.97 -5.13
C TYR A 292 12.40 7.37 -6.59
N VAL A 293 12.49 6.42 -7.54
CA VAL A 293 12.29 6.68 -8.97
C VAL A 293 10.85 7.10 -9.21
N THR A 294 9.90 6.33 -8.68
CA THR A 294 8.47 6.67 -8.74
C THR A 294 8.20 7.97 -8.00
N ALA A 295 8.66 8.11 -6.75
CA ALA A 295 8.45 9.32 -5.96
C ALA A 295 8.92 10.58 -6.71
N TYR A 296 10.11 10.51 -7.33
CA TYR A 296 10.67 11.60 -8.12
C TYR A 296 9.87 11.86 -9.41
N SER A 297 9.37 10.81 -10.06
CA SER A 297 8.56 10.92 -11.29
C SER A 297 7.22 11.62 -11.07
N LEU A 298 6.68 11.58 -9.84
CA LEU A 298 5.43 12.26 -9.45
C LEU A 298 5.62 13.78 -9.28
N LEU A 299 6.87 14.24 -9.15
CA LEU A 299 7.18 15.67 -9.05
C LEU A 299 7.03 16.35 -10.41
N GLY A 300 6.52 17.58 -10.42
CA GLY A 300 6.34 18.38 -11.63
C GLY A 300 7.67 18.81 -12.27
N ALA A 301 7.61 19.23 -13.53
CA ALA A 301 8.80 19.55 -14.31
C ALA A 301 9.67 20.65 -13.68
N ASP A 302 9.05 21.67 -13.05
CA ASP A 302 9.77 22.75 -12.38
C ASP A 302 10.66 22.22 -11.25
N TYR A 303 10.14 21.31 -10.42
CA TYR A 303 10.89 20.71 -9.32
C TYR A 303 12.05 19.84 -9.85
N GLN A 304 11.78 19.00 -10.85
CA GLN A 304 12.80 18.11 -11.45
C GLN A 304 13.92 18.88 -12.16
N ASN A 305 13.66 20.11 -12.61
CA ASN A 305 14.67 20.99 -13.19
C ASN A 305 15.58 21.63 -12.13
N GLU A 306 15.04 21.90 -10.93
CA GLU A 306 15.77 22.53 -9.83
C GLU A 306 16.57 21.51 -9.00
N THR A 307 16.05 20.30 -8.84
CA THR A 307 16.61 19.25 -7.97
C THR A 307 16.86 17.99 -8.76
N SER A 308 18.12 17.54 -8.83
CA SER A 308 18.45 16.28 -9.51
C SER A 308 17.93 15.05 -8.75
N PHE A 309 17.69 13.94 -9.45
CA PHE A 309 17.28 12.67 -8.82
C PHE A 309 18.19 12.25 -7.65
N ASN A 310 19.51 12.36 -7.81
CA ASN A 310 20.45 12.00 -6.75
C ASN A 310 20.32 12.93 -5.53
N THR A 311 20.12 14.22 -5.77
CA THR A 311 19.90 15.21 -4.70
C THR A 311 18.61 14.91 -3.95
N PHE A 312 17.53 14.60 -4.67
CA PHE A 312 16.25 14.20 -4.10
C PHE A 312 16.38 12.93 -3.25
N LYS A 313 17.01 11.86 -3.78
CA LYS A 313 17.22 10.61 -3.07
C LYS A 313 18.04 10.81 -1.79
N ASP A 314 19.06 11.68 -1.83
CA ASP A 314 19.91 11.97 -0.68
C ASP A 314 19.16 12.65 0.48
N GLU A 315 18.02 13.31 0.25
CA GLU A 315 17.17 13.91 1.30
C GLU A 315 16.65 12.86 2.29
N PHE A 316 16.41 11.63 1.82
CA PHE A 316 15.82 10.54 2.61
C PHE A 316 16.87 9.58 3.18
N ARG A 317 18.16 9.91 3.07
CA ARG A 317 19.25 9.00 3.46
C ARG A 317 19.23 8.58 4.94
N ASN A 318 18.72 9.45 5.82
CA ASN A 318 18.64 9.17 7.25
C ASN A 318 17.22 8.76 7.69
N LEU A 319 16.30 8.59 6.75
CA LEU A 319 14.92 8.21 7.02
C LEU A 319 14.87 6.72 7.38
N LEU A 320 14.19 6.41 8.49
CA LEU A 320 13.87 5.05 8.93
C LEU A 320 12.44 4.68 8.55
N SER A 321 11.50 5.62 8.70
CA SER A 321 10.11 5.48 8.24
C SER A 321 9.46 6.85 8.02
N ILE A 322 8.44 6.89 7.19
CA ILE A 322 7.56 8.00 6.86
C ILE A 322 6.14 7.46 6.70
N SER A 323 5.21 7.97 7.52
CA SER A 323 3.82 7.53 7.47
C SER A 323 2.86 8.70 7.42
N LEU A 324 1.90 8.64 6.50
CA LEU A 324 0.80 9.58 6.44
C LEU A 324 -0.15 9.33 7.62
N LYS A 325 -0.46 10.37 8.39
CA LYS A 325 -1.42 10.29 9.51
C LYS A 325 -2.79 10.86 9.15
N SER A 326 -2.82 11.93 8.36
CA SER A 326 -4.06 12.52 7.86
C SER A 326 -3.79 13.36 6.62
N SER A 327 -4.79 13.51 5.77
CA SER A 327 -4.75 14.42 4.61
C SER A 327 -6.12 15.01 4.31
N GLU A 328 -6.13 16.23 3.79
CA GLU A 328 -7.31 16.90 3.23
C GLU A 328 -6.96 17.55 1.90
N GLY A 329 -7.87 17.50 0.93
CA GLY A 329 -7.74 18.16 -0.36
C GLY A 329 -8.54 19.46 -0.37
N ILE A 330 -7.98 20.50 -0.99
CA ILE A 330 -8.67 21.78 -1.17
C ILE A 330 -8.50 22.19 -2.62
N ALA A 331 -9.59 22.18 -3.40
CA ALA A 331 -9.56 22.63 -4.78
C ALA A 331 -9.33 24.15 -4.86
N ILE A 332 -8.31 24.57 -5.62
CA ILE A 332 -7.94 25.97 -5.84
C ILE A 332 -7.81 26.21 -7.35
N SER A 333 -8.89 26.70 -7.98
CA SER A 333 -8.88 27.22 -9.37
C SER A 333 -8.02 26.44 -10.38
N GLY A 334 -8.30 25.15 -10.56
CA GLY A 334 -7.61 24.28 -11.53
C GLY A 334 -6.42 23.51 -10.96
N GLU A 335 -6.05 23.76 -9.71
CA GLU A 335 -5.07 23.02 -8.92
C GLU A 335 -5.76 22.47 -7.66
N VAL A 336 -5.11 21.54 -6.96
CA VAL A 336 -5.55 21.06 -5.64
C VAL A 336 -4.39 21.19 -4.66
N GLU A 337 -4.65 21.85 -3.54
CA GLU A 337 -3.74 21.86 -2.39
C GLU A 337 -4.11 20.69 -1.47
N VAL A 338 -3.22 19.71 -1.35
CA VAL A 338 -3.35 18.64 -0.35
C VAL A 338 -2.52 19.02 0.88
N ARG A 339 -3.19 19.10 2.03
CA ARG A 339 -2.54 19.30 3.33
C ARG A 339 -2.47 17.96 4.03
N ALA A 340 -1.30 17.59 4.52
CA ALA A 340 -1.08 16.31 5.15
C ALA A 340 -0.30 16.45 6.47
N THR A 341 -0.64 15.59 7.43
CA THR A 341 0.18 15.37 8.63
C THR A 341 0.98 14.09 8.43
N VAL A 342 2.31 14.19 8.50
CA VAL A 342 3.22 13.07 8.22
C VAL A 342 4.13 12.84 9.42
N GLU A 343 4.21 11.61 9.90
CA GLU A 343 5.20 11.21 10.91
C GLU A 343 6.44 10.68 10.22
N LYS A 344 7.61 11.21 10.58
CA LYS A 344 8.90 10.68 10.15
C LYS A 344 9.66 10.15 11.35
N GLU A 345 10.34 9.04 11.14
CA GLU A 345 11.38 8.53 12.02
C GLU A 345 12.72 8.69 11.31
N GLU A 346 13.65 9.48 11.87
CA GLU A 346 14.93 9.78 11.25
C GLU A 346 16.10 9.55 12.22
N ILE A 347 17.27 9.23 11.69
CA ILE A 347 18.51 9.15 12.48
C ILE A 347 19.11 10.56 12.64
N VAL A 348 19.00 11.11 13.86
CA VAL A 348 19.61 12.39 14.24
C VAL A 348 20.69 12.13 15.30
N SER A 349 21.93 12.52 15.00
CA SER A 349 23.08 12.32 15.90
C SER A 349 23.26 10.87 16.40
N GLY A 350 22.91 9.89 15.57
CA GLY A 350 23.01 8.45 15.89
C GLY A 350 21.88 7.89 16.75
N LYS A 351 20.79 8.66 16.98
CA LYS A 351 19.58 8.20 17.65
C LYS A 351 18.39 8.32 16.70
N SER A 352 17.42 7.41 16.84
CA SER A 352 16.12 7.55 16.18
C SER A 352 15.31 8.65 16.87
N GLU A 353 14.81 9.60 16.09
CA GLU A 353 13.87 10.63 16.52
C GLU A 353 12.59 10.55 15.67
N LYS A 354 11.43 10.48 16.33
CA LYS A 354 10.10 10.55 15.69
C LYS A 354 9.54 11.95 15.78
N LYS A 355 9.12 12.52 14.66
CA LYS A 355 8.58 13.88 14.56
C LYS A 355 7.40 13.96 13.60
N LEU A 356 6.47 14.85 13.87
CA LEU A 356 5.35 15.16 12.98
C LEU A 356 5.70 16.38 12.11
N TYR A 357 5.28 16.32 10.86
CA TYR A 357 5.48 17.35 9.86
C TYR A 357 4.15 17.71 9.21
N SER A 358 3.93 19.02 9.03
CA SER A 358 2.86 19.55 8.19
C SER A 358 3.36 19.66 6.76
N TYR A 359 2.79 18.85 5.87
CA TYR A 359 3.05 18.84 4.43
C TYR A 359 1.99 19.61 3.67
N ARG A 360 2.41 20.28 2.59
CA ARG A 360 1.56 20.94 1.61
C ARG A 360 2.00 20.55 0.21
N PHE A 361 1.15 19.80 -0.49
CA PHE A 361 1.33 19.43 -1.89
C PHE A 361 0.43 20.34 -2.73
N LEU A 362 0.99 21.04 -3.70
CA LEU A 362 0.22 21.71 -4.74
C LEU A 362 0.25 20.81 -5.98
N ILE A 363 -0.89 20.26 -6.35
CA ILE A 363 -1.02 19.24 -7.40
C ILE A 363 -1.81 19.82 -8.57
N THR A 364 -1.31 19.59 -9.78
CA THR A 364 -1.91 20.08 -11.03
C THR A 364 -1.80 19.01 -12.11
N ASP A 365 -2.63 19.11 -13.15
CA ASP A 365 -2.42 18.37 -14.39
C ASP A 365 -1.23 18.99 -15.16
N GLU A 366 -0.25 18.15 -15.53
CA GLU A 366 0.85 18.46 -16.45
C GLU A 366 0.87 17.42 -17.58
N ASN A 367 0.46 17.83 -18.79
CA ASN A 367 0.38 16.97 -19.98
C ASN A 367 -0.55 15.75 -19.82
N GLY A 368 -1.68 15.90 -19.14
CA GLY A 368 -2.64 14.81 -18.93
C GLY A 368 -2.25 13.85 -17.79
N GLN A 369 -1.29 14.22 -16.96
CA GLN A 369 -0.92 13.50 -15.74
C GLN A 369 -0.89 14.45 -14.56
N MET A 370 -1.48 14.05 -13.43
CA MET A 370 -1.36 14.81 -12.18
C MET A 370 0.09 14.73 -11.67
N LYS A 371 0.65 15.89 -11.33
CA LYS A 371 2.00 16.05 -10.80
C LYS A 371 2.02 16.97 -9.59
N ILE A 372 2.96 16.73 -8.69
CA ILE A 372 3.25 17.60 -7.55
C ILE A 372 4.06 18.81 -8.07
N LYS A 373 3.35 19.88 -8.43
CA LYS A 373 3.94 21.13 -8.89
C LYS A 373 4.79 21.81 -7.81
N ARG A 374 4.35 21.72 -6.55
CA ARG A 374 5.11 22.25 -5.41
C ARG A 374 4.92 21.37 -4.18
N LEU A 375 6.00 21.19 -3.44
CA LEU A 375 6.03 20.46 -2.19
C LEU A 375 6.72 21.31 -1.12
N GLU A 376 6.00 21.60 -0.04
CA GLU A 376 6.53 22.31 1.13
C GLU A 376 6.21 21.48 2.38
N TYR A 377 7.14 21.42 3.33
CA TYR A 377 6.89 20.80 4.63
C TYR A 377 7.67 21.49 5.75
N GLN A 378 7.10 21.48 6.96
CA GLN A 378 7.71 22.01 8.17
C GLN A 378 7.36 21.14 9.38
N GLU A 379 8.20 21.12 10.41
CA GLU A 379 7.91 20.42 11.67
C GLU A 379 6.61 21.00 12.27
N ALA A 380 5.67 20.14 12.66
CA ALA A 380 4.41 20.54 13.27
C ALA A 380 4.67 21.03 14.71
N GLU A 381 4.00 22.12 15.10
CA GLU A 381 4.12 22.71 16.46
C GLU A 381 3.50 21.85 17.57
#